data_AF-A0A939W2M8-F1
#
_entry.id   AF-A0A939W2M8-F1
#
_cell.length_a   1.000
_cell.length_b   1.000
_cell.length_c   1.000
_cell.angle_alpha   90.00
_cell.angle_beta   90.00
_cell.angle_gamma   90.00
#
_symmetry.space_group_name_H-M   'P 1'
#
loop_
_entity.id
_entity.type
_entity.pdbx_description
1 polymer ?
#
loop_
_entity_poly.entity_id
_entity_poly.type
_entity_poly.pdbx_seq_one_letter_code
_entity_poly.pdbx_strand_id
1 'polypeptide(L)'
;MKKILYLFSILFFLTAVFAQTNQTAQIKDFHATNSNTQLLYPPFSTNKPPVNNQPVKSVKDNTDFFEKNYRATWDRLSEFEQYAIAFSSNFFELHDQYHLDFSCLTVYKKDHDDPKKILATEWNIGSKEKLLEVFDWLLTEGHSAAFQKLSALLDKYPEMNVFDIAQKEELSISNISRLLYVEATRKSLGIHNIEAWDLGRAIAIMRWGIASGYINVEEVTKLCTPVVEKIRKDYVSWYDYISHFVQGRYYFGLDECTEELRQSTSYSADTEAFSYIPFASLIFTGENADPQKAYTGHVVISNNNTQRKEWRKVQELYKNEQTQETIKKLCDFEEGDYSEYPGIFLEWHLNLLEDYGTDQEILDYIYSKSDYIESLSVEGNLYHEVMYCYLRTLNNSFQPEKVIQVVLSLPDLVQRNTYVIYQYGFANYLMISFCDTQRELEYYTENAIRVFDILQQNDFTLDNIIAAWLERVR
;
A
#
# COMPACT_ATOMS: atom_id res chain seq x y z
N MET A 1 -37.91 12.65 -0.07
CA MET A 1 -39.10 11.82 -0.40
C MET A 1 -39.27 11.45 -1.88
N LYS A 2 -38.55 12.03 -2.85
CA LYS A 2 -38.55 11.57 -4.26
C LYS A 2 -37.42 10.57 -4.63
N LYS A 3 -36.54 10.20 -3.70
CA LYS A 3 -35.44 9.23 -3.90
C LYS A 3 -35.80 7.77 -3.60
N ILE A 4 -36.95 7.51 -2.96
CA ILE A 4 -37.36 6.14 -2.51
C ILE A 4 -37.99 5.30 -3.64
N LEU A 5 -38.31 5.88 -4.80
CA LEU A 5 -38.99 5.13 -5.88
C LEU A 5 -38.05 4.49 -6.92
N TYR A 6 -36.79 4.88 -7.02
CA TYR A 6 -35.94 4.47 -8.17
C TYR A 6 -35.37 3.05 -8.05
N LEU A 7 -35.02 2.61 -6.83
CA LEU A 7 -34.60 1.23 -6.57
C LEU A 7 -35.78 0.24 -6.64
N PHE A 8 -36.99 0.66 -6.25
CA PHE A 8 -38.17 -0.22 -6.26
C PHE A 8 -38.74 -0.49 -7.67
N SER A 9 -38.55 0.40 -8.64
CA SER A 9 -38.95 0.15 -10.04
C SER A 9 -38.12 -0.93 -10.75
N ILE A 10 -36.95 -1.28 -10.22
CA ILE A 10 -36.05 -2.30 -10.79
C ILE A 10 -36.52 -3.73 -10.44
N LEU A 11 -37.29 -3.90 -9.37
CA LEU A 11 -37.73 -5.22 -8.90
C LEU A 11 -38.90 -5.82 -9.73
N PHE A 12 -39.66 -5.00 -10.45
CA PHE A 12 -40.89 -5.45 -11.14
C PHE A 12 -40.68 -5.95 -12.58
N PHE A 13 -39.49 -5.77 -13.15
CA PHE A 13 -39.18 -6.20 -14.53
C PHE A 13 -38.48 -7.58 -14.63
N LEU A 14 -38.09 -8.17 -13.49
CA LEU A 14 -37.30 -9.40 -13.42
C LEU A 14 -38.06 -10.71 -13.75
N THR A 15 -39.39 -10.67 -13.94
CA THR A 15 -40.19 -11.87 -14.25
C THR A 15 -40.54 -12.04 -15.73
N ALA A 16 -40.24 -11.08 -16.60
CA ALA A 16 -40.74 -11.09 -17.99
C ALA A 16 -39.71 -11.48 -19.08
N VAL A 17 -38.40 -11.56 -18.77
CA VAL A 17 -37.35 -11.69 -19.81
C VAL A 17 -36.69 -13.09 -19.86
N PHE A 18 -36.99 -14.01 -18.94
CA PHE A 18 -36.38 -15.36 -18.90
C PHE A 18 -36.91 -16.38 -19.92
N ALA A 19 -37.38 -15.92 -21.08
CA ALA A 19 -37.87 -16.82 -22.13
C ALA A 19 -37.44 -16.36 -23.52
N GLN A 20 -36.15 -16.40 -23.84
CA GLN A 20 -35.68 -16.98 -25.11
C GLN A 20 -34.15 -16.97 -25.28
N THR A 21 -33.73 -18.03 -25.97
CA THR A 21 -32.52 -18.21 -26.79
C THR A 21 -31.18 -18.55 -26.14
N ASN A 22 -30.92 -19.86 -26.21
CA ASN A 22 -29.61 -20.51 -26.29
C ASN A 22 -28.83 -20.06 -27.54
N GLN A 23 -27.59 -19.60 -27.36
CA GLN A 23 -26.53 -19.72 -28.38
C GLN A 23 -25.15 -19.74 -27.70
N THR A 24 -24.80 -20.89 -27.10
CA THR A 24 -23.61 -21.07 -26.24
C THR A 24 -22.49 -21.84 -26.95
N ALA A 25 -21.95 -21.32 -28.06
CA ALA A 25 -20.90 -22.05 -28.80
C ALA A 25 -19.69 -21.24 -29.29
N GLN A 26 -19.63 -19.91 -29.13
CA GLN A 26 -18.46 -19.12 -29.59
C GLN A 26 -17.79 -18.24 -28.52
N ILE A 27 -18.18 -18.33 -27.24
CA ILE A 27 -17.74 -17.38 -26.19
C ILE A 27 -16.82 -18.02 -25.14
N LYS A 28 -16.41 -19.29 -25.30
CA LYS A 28 -15.50 -19.94 -24.34
C LYS A 28 -14.07 -19.38 -24.35
N ASP A 29 -13.68 -18.63 -25.37
CA ASP A 29 -12.33 -18.04 -25.47
C ASP A 29 -12.21 -16.65 -24.81
N PHE A 30 -13.31 -16.07 -24.30
CA PHE A 30 -13.33 -14.73 -23.69
C PHE A 30 -12.81 -14.68 -22.25
N HIS A 31 -12.84 -15.81 -21.52
CA HIS A 31 -12.54 -15.84 -20.07
C HIS A 31 -11.05 -15.86 -19.71
N ALA A 32 -10.12 -15.88 -20.66
CA ALA A 32 -8.72 -16.22 -20.38
C ALA A 32 -7.72 -15.05 -20.32
N THR A 33 -8.10 -13.80 -20.63
CA THR A 33 -7.09 -12.76 -20.98
C THR A 33 -7.10 -11.44 -20.21
N ASN A 34 -7.97 -11.18 -19.23
CA ASN A 34 -7.98 -9.86 -18.55
C ASN A 34 -8.03 -9.92 -17.01
N SER A 35 -7.08 -10.63 -16.41
CA SER A 35 -6.75 -10.55 -14.99
C SER A 35 -5.28 -10.16 -14.82
N ASN A 36 -4.92 -8.89 -15.09
CA ASN A 36 -3.62 -8.33 -14.71
C ASN A 36 -3.66 -6.79 -14.69
N THR A 37 -4.30 -6.23 -13.67
CA THR A 37 -3.97 -4.91 -13.14
C THR A 37 -3.69 -5.06 -11.65
N GLN A 38 -2.61 -5.78 -11.33
CA GLN A 38 -2.02 -5.72 -10.00
C GLN A 38 -1.40 -4.33 -9.81
N LEU A 39 -1.74 -3.72 -8.68
CA LEU A 39 -1.10 -2.54 -8.11
C LEU A 39 0.42 -2.64 -8.24
N LEU A 40 1.03 -1.59 -8.80
CA LEU A 40 2.47 -1.44 -8.99
C LEU A 40 3.19 -1.37 -7.64
N TYR A 41 3.43 -2.53 -7.04
CA TYR A 41 4.54 -2.75 -6.12
C TYR A 41 5.25 -4.03 -6.60
N PRO A 42 6.55 -3.99 -6.91
CA PRO A 42 7.27 -5.21 -7.21
C PRO A 42 7.19 -6.13 -5.98
N PRO A 43 6.91 -7.43 -6.15
CA PRO A 43 7.03 -8.38 -5.06
C PRO A 43 8.49 -8.36 -4.58
N PHE A 44 8.71 -7.90 -3.34
CA PHE A 44 9.98 -8.13 -2.67
C PHE A 44 10.26 -9.63 -2.68
N SER A 45 11.49 -9.99 -3.04
CA SER A 45 11.96 -11.36 -3.10
C SER A 45 11.52 -12.15 -1.85
N THR A 46 10.67 -13.14 -2.04
CA THR A 46 10.19 -14.08 -1.01
C THR A 46 11.26 -15.11 -0.62
N ASN A 47 12.52 -14.85 -0.95
CA ASN A 47 13.63 -15.61 -0.40
C ASN A 47 13.68 -15.34 1.11
N LYS A 48 12.95 -16.18 1.88
CA LYS A 48 13.18 -16.36 3.31
C LYS A 48 14.69 -16.40 3.51
N PRO A 49 15.30 -15.44 4.21
CA PRO A 49 16.63 -15.66 4.72
C PRO A 49 16.56 -16.93 5.56
N PRO A 50 17.51 -17.87 5.45
CA PRO A 50 17.60 -18.91 6.44
C PRO A 50 17.66 -18.20 7.80
N VAL A 51 16.73 -18.53 8.70
CA VAL A 51 16.85 -18.18 10.11
C VAL A 51 18.15 -18.83 10.55
N ASN A 52 19.22 -18.03 10.57
CA ASN A 52 20.54 -18.53 10.90
C ASN A 52 20.52 -18.75 12.40
N ASN A 53 20.23 -19.99 12.81
CA ASN A 53 20.24 -20.44 14.20
C ASN A 53 21.67 -20.46 14.80
N GLN A 54 22.57 -19.59 14.33
CA GLN A 54 23.82 -19.37 15.03
C GLN A 54 23.52 -18.63 16.34
N PRO A 55 24.16 -19.03 17.45
CA PRO A 55 23.97 -18.35 18.72
C PRO A 55 24.34 -16.89 18.55
N VAL A 56 23.43 -16.00 18.93
CA VAL A 56 23.68 -14.55 18.99
C VAL A 56 24.96 -14.33 19.78
N LYS A 57 25.98 -13.73 19.16
CA LYS A 57 27.23 -13.37 19.82
C LYS A 57 26.91 -12.47 21.02
N SER A 58 27.62 -12.64 22.13
CA SER A 58 27.41 -11.73 23.25
C SER A 58 27.86 -10.31 22.87
N VAL A 59 27.28 -9.28 23.51
CA VAL A 59 27.68 -7.87 23.29
C VAL A 59 29.20 -7.69 23.45
N LYS A 60 29.82 -8.44 24.36
CA LYS A 60 31.26 -8.45 24.56
C LYS A 60 32.00 -9.03 23.36
N ASP A 61 31.53 -10.16 22.82
CA ASP A 61 32.14 -10.80 21.64
C ASP A 61 32.06 -9.89 20.41
N ASN A 62 30.95 -9.16 20.25
CA ASN A 62 30.80 -8.17 19.17
C ASN A 62 31.76 -6.98 19.35
N THR A 63 31.93 -6.50 20.58
CA THR A 63 32.87 -5.40 20.89
C THR A 63 34.31 -5.81 20.59
N ASP A 64 34.75 -6.98 21.07
CA ASP A 64 36.11 -7.48 20.81
C ASP A 64 36.35 -7.72 19.31
N PHE A 65 35.33 -8.19 18.59
CA PHE A 65 35.38 -8.35 17.14
C PHE A 65 35.51 -7.01 16.42
N PHE A 66 34.73 -5.99 16.81
CA PHE A 66 34.84 -4.65 16.25
C PHE A 66 36.24 -4.06 16.46
N GLU A 67 36.74 -4.09 17.70
CA GLU A 67 38.04 -3.52 18.06
C GLU A 67 39.18 -4.13 17.24
N LYS A 68 39.11 -5.44 16.98
CA LYS A 68 40.11 -6.16 16.20
C LYS A 68 40.04 -5.88 14.69
N ASN A 69 38.84 -5.71 14.13
CA ASN A 69 38.64 -5.77 12.67
C ASN A 69 38.26 -4.44 12.02
N TYR A 70 37.57 -3.54 12.74
CA TYR A 70 36.95 -2.34 12.13
C TYR A 70 37.33 -1.03 12.80
N ARG A 71 37.94 -1.05 13.99
CA ARG A 71 38.37 0.15 14.72
C ARG A 71 39.15 1.14 13.87
N ALA A 72 40.18 0.66 13.17
CA ALA A 72 41.04 1.51 12.34
C ALA A 72 40.30 2.13 11.13
N THR A 73 39.27 1.47 10.61
CA THR A 73 38.42 2.01 9.54
C THR A 73 37.47 3.06 10.13
N TRP A 74 36.84 2.75 11.26
CA TRP A 74 35.92 3.64 11.96
C TRP A 74 36.57 4.97 12.36
N ASP A 75 37.79 4.92 12.90
CA ASP A 75 38.54 6.12 13.33
C ASP A 75 38.95 7.06 12.18
N ARG A 76 38.90 6.59 10.94
CA ARG A 76 39.20 7.42 9.75
C ARG A 76 37.98 8.18 9.24
N LEU A 77 36.79 7.77 9.63
CA LEU A 77 35.55 8.43 9.25
C LEU A 77 35.46 9.78 9.97
N SER A 78 34.94 10.79 9.28
CA SER A 78 34.50 12.02 9.92
C SER A 78 33.34 11.73 10.90
N GLU A 79 33.13 12.64 11.86
CA GLU A 79 32.02 12.52 12.81
C GLU A 79 30.68 12.36 12.09
N PHE A 80 30.43 13.17 11.05
CA PHE A 80 29.23 13.05 10.23
C PHE A 80 29.08 11.65 9.60
N GLU A 81 30.14 11.11 8.98
CA GLU A 81 30.10 9.80 8.35
C GLU A 81 29.81 8.69 9.37
N GLN A 82 30.39 8.78 10.58
CA GLN A 82 30.12 7.83 11.67
C GLN A 82 28.63 7.80 12.02
N TYR A 83 28.00 8.97 12.21
CA TYR A 83 26.56 9.05 12.49
C TYR A 83 25.71 8.62 11.30
N ALA A 84 26.03 9.06 10.08
CA ALA A 84 25.27 8.70 8.89
C ALA A 84 25.30 7.19 8.64
N ILE A 85 26.46 6.55 8.81
CA ILE A 85 26.61 5.09 8.76
C ILE A 85 25.77 4.44 9.85
N ALA A 86 25.88 4.91 11.10
CA ALA A 86 25.14 4.34 12.21
C ALA A 86 23.63 4.42 12.02
N PHE A 87 23.09 5.59 11.67
CA PHE A 87 21.64 5.79 11.55
C PHE A 87 21.01 5.06 10.36
N SER A 88 21.79 4.72 9.33
CA SER A 88 21.29 3.95 8.18
C SER A 88 21.68 2.46 8.21
N SER A 89 22.49 2.01 9.18
CA SER A 89 23.07 0.66 9.20
C SER A 89 22.02 -0.44 9.17
N ASN A 90 20.95 -0.32 9.97
CA ASN A 90 19.90 -1.33 10.02
C ASN A 90 19.22 -1.50 8.65
N PHE A 91 19.04 -0.40 7.89
CA PHE A 91 18.47 -0.50 6.55
C PHE A 91 19.40 -1.19 5.56
N PHE A 92 20.71 -0.99 5.67
CA PHE A 92 21.70 -1.71 4.86
C PHE A 92 21.77 -3.19 5.19
N GLU A 93 21.75 -3.56 6.48
CA GLU A 93 21.73 -4.96 6.91
C GLU A 93 20.49 -5.69 6.39
N LEU A 94 19.34 -5.01 6.35
CA LEU A 94 18.12 -5.55 5.74
C LEU A 94 18.22 -5.81 4.24
N HIS A 95 19.21 -5.22 3.55
CA HIS A 95 19.52 -5.44 2.13
C HIS A 95 20.82 -6.23 1.94
N ASP A 96 21.35 -6.87 3.00
CA ASP A 96 22.60 -7.63 2.95
C ASP A 96 23.83 -6.83 2.46
N GLN A 97 23.82 -5.50 2.64
CA GLN A 97 24.85 -4.61 2.14
C GLN A 97 25.87 -4.20 3.22
N TYR A 98 27.11 -3.99 2.77
CA TYR A 98 28.17 -3.48 3.64
C TYR A 98 27.93 -2.00 3.97
N HIS A 99 27.72 -1.71 5.26
CA HIS A 99 27.31 -0.38 5.68
C HIS A 99 28.45 0.51 6.23
N LEU A 100 29.65 -0.02 6.49
CA LEU A 100 30.77 0.77 7.04
C LEU A 100 31.49 1.64 6.01
N ASP A 101 31.21 1.44 4.72
CA ASP A 101 31.63 2.35 3.66
C ASP A 101 30.54 3.41 3.44
N PHE A 102 30.85 4.66 3.79
CA PHE A 102 29.91 5.77 3.61
C PHE A 102 29.47 5.92 2.15
N SER A 103 30.39 5.71 1.21
CA SER A 103 30.17 5.87 -0.24
C SER A 103 29.52 4.66 -0.92
N CYS A 104 29.41 3.53 -0.21
CA CYS A 104 28.80 2.29 -0.68
C CYS A 104 29.46 1.71 -1.95
N LEU A 105 30.75 1.99 -2.16
CA LEU A 105 31.53 1.47 -3.30
C LEU A 105 32.18 0.11 -2.98
N THR A 106 32.32 -0.21 -1.70
CA THR A 106 32.94 -1.44 -1.22
C THR A 106 31.96 -2.60 -1.27
N VAL A 107 32.29 -3.60 -2.08
CA VAL A 107 31.54 -4.85 -2.21
C VAL A 107 32.11 -5.91 -1.25
N TYR A 108 31.33 -6.34 -0.26
CA TYR A 108 31.77 -7.37 0.71
C TYR A 108 31.26 -8.78 0.39
N LYS A 109 30.13 -8.91 -0.33
CA LYS A 109 29.54 -10.20 -0.73
C LYS A 109 29.35 -10.27 -2.24
N LYS A 110 29.57 -11.46 -2.82
CA LYS A 110 29.46 -11.70 -4.26
C LYS A 110 28.03 -11.51 -4.80
N ASP A 111 27.02 -11.60 -3.92
CA ASP A 111 25.58 -11.57 -4.25
C ASP A 111 24.82 -10.44 -3.55
N HIS A 112 25.46 -9.31 -3.22
CA HIS A 112 24.77 -8.14 -2.66
C HIS A 112 23.99 -7.39 -3.75
N ASP A 113 22.89 -6.74 -3.35
CA ASP A 113 22.14 -5.91 -4.28
C ASP A 113 22.93 -4.65 -4.67
N ASP A 114 22.97 -4.37 -5.97
CA ASP A 114 23.57 -3.15 -6.53
C ASP A 114 22.77 -1.92 -6.04
N PRO A 115 23.38 -0.93 -5.36
CA PRO A 115 22.71 0.28 -4.92
C PRO A 115 21.88 0.97 -6.02
N LYS A 116 22.37 0.96 -7.26
CA LYS A 116 21.66 1.56 -8.39
C LYS A 116 20.42 0.76 -8.76
N LYS A 117 20.49 -0.56 -8.65
CA LYS A 117 19.35 -1.45 -8.86
C LYS A 117 18.31 -1.27 -7.76
N ILE A 118 18.70 -1.22 -6.48
CA ILE A 118 17.78 -0.96 -5.35
C ILE A 118 17.03 0.35 -5.57
N LEU A 119 17.77 1.43 -5.86
CA LEU A 119 17.17 2.73 -6.15
C LEU A 119 16.17 2.66 -7.30
N ALA A 120 16.53 1.99 -8.41
CA ALA A 120 15.64 1.90 -9.57
C ALA A 120 14.41 1.02 -9.33
N THR A 121 14.56 -0.15 -8.69
CA THR A 121 13.49 -1.14 -8.59
C THR A 121 12.56 -0.91 -7.41
N GLU A 122 13.09 -0.52 -6.25
CA GLU A 122 12.30 -0.42 -5.02
C GLU A 122 11.85 1.01 -4.74
N TRP A 123 12.62 1.99 -5.20
CA TRP A 123 12.35 3.40 -4.95
C TRP A 123 11.92 4.17 -6.20
N ASN A 124 11.98 3.54 -7.38
CA ASN A 124 11.74 4.18 -8.67
C ASN A 124 12.61 5.44 -8.87
N ILE A 125 13.86 5.39 -8.40
CA ILE A 125 14.86 6.47 -8.50
C ILE A 125 15.83 6.11 -9.62
N GLY A 126 15.70 6.81 -10.75
CA GLY A 126 16.61 6.69 -11.90
C GLY A 126 17.56 7.89 -12.10
N SER A 127 17.40 8.96 -11.32
CA SER A 127 18.12 10.23 -11.50
C SER A 127 18.35 10.99 -10.19
N LYS A 128 19.19 12.02 -10.24
CA LYS A 128 19.44 12.94 -9.11
C LYS A 128 18.18 13.69 -8.69
N GLU A 129 17.38 14.15 -9.64
CA GLU A 129 16.16 14.90 -9.39
C GLU A 129 15.16 14.05 -8.60
N LYS A 130 14.96 12.80 -9.04
CA LYS A 130 14.06 11.87 -8.34
C LYS A 130 14.60 11.48 -6.97
N LEU A 131 15.92 11.32 -6.83
CA LEU A 131 16.56 11.08 -5.53
C LEU A 131 16.26 12.21 -4.53
N LEU A 132 16.41 13.47 -4.95
CA LEU A 132 16.14 14.63 -4.10
C LEU A 132 14.65 14.78 -3.78
N GLU A 133 13.76 14.46 -4.73
CA GLU A 133 12.31 14.44 -4.51
C GLU A 133 11.93 13.41 -3.42
N VAL A 134 12.45 12.17 -3.52
CA VAL A 134 12.17 11.13 -2.52
C VAL A 134 12.80 11.46 -1.16
N PHE A 135 14.00 12.07 -1.16
CA PHE A 135 14.63 12.55 0.07
C PHE A 135 13.75 13.60 0.77
N ASP A 136 13.26 14.61 0.04
CA ASP A 136 12.37 15.64 0.60
C ASP A 136 11.04 15.05 1.07
N TRP A 137 10.47 14.11 0.31
CA TRP A 137 9.26 13.38 0.70
C TRP A 137 9.45 12.62 2.03
N LEU A 138 10.58 11.95 2.24
CA LEU A 138 10.87 11.26 3.52
C LEU A 138 10.98 12.23 4.70
N LEU A 139 11.42 13.47 4.47
CA LEU A 139 11.58 14.47 5.54
C LEU A 139 10.29 15.25 5.86
N THR A 140 9.33 15.30 4.93
CA THR A 140 8.13 16.16 5.04
C THR A 140 6.82 15.38 5.10
N GLU A 141 6.72 14.28 4.38
CA GLU A 141 5.55 13.42 4.34
C GLU A 141 5.87 12.06 4.95
N GLY A 142 6.62 11.21 4.25
CA GLY A 142 7.04 9.91 4.74
C GLY A 142 5.90 9.04 5.28
N HIS A 143 6.25 8.01 6.04
CA HIS A 143 5.24 7.25 6.79
C HIS A 143 4.93 7.87 8.15
N SER A 144 5.85 8.66 8.69
CA SER A 144 5.66 9.40 9.95
C SER A 144 4.54 10.43 9.85
N ALA A 145 4.39 11.21 8.76
CA ALA A 145 3.23 12.08 8.62
C ALA A 145 1.94 11.30 8.41
N ALA A 146 1.97 10.15 7.71
CA ALA A 146 0.81 9.27 7.60
C ALA A 146 0.38 8.74 8.99
N PHE A 147 1.34 8.34 9.82
CA PHE A 147 1.09 7.95 11.21
C PHE A 147 0.46 9.11 12.00
N GLN A 148 0.99 10.33 11.86
CA GLN A 148 0.46 11.52 12.53
C GLN A 148 -0.97 11.86 12.08
N LYS A 149 -1.28 11.75 10.79
CA LYS A 149 -2.64 11.94 10.26
C LYS A 149 -3.63 10.97 10.91
N LEU A 150 -3.29 9.69 11.02
CA LEU A 150 -4.11 8.70 11.71
C LEU A 150 -4.19 8.97 13.22
N SER A 151 -3.10 9.43 13.81
CA SER A 151 -3.05 9.83 15.22
C SER A 151 -4.04 10.97 15.50
N ALA A 152 -4.12 11.95 14.61
CA ALA A 152 -5.05 13.06 14.71
C ALA A 152 -6.52 12.63 14.59
N LEU A 153 -6.84 11.55 13.88
CA LEU A 153 -8.20 11.00 13.84
C LEU A 153 -8.65 10.50 15.21
N LEU A 154 -7.75 9.84 15.95
CA LEU A 154 -8.03 9.39 17.32
C LEU A 154 -8.24 10.57 18.28
N ASP A 155 -7.55 11.70 18.06
CA ASP A 155 -7.77 12.92 18.85
C ASP A 155 -9.06 13.65 18.47
N LYS A 156 -9.43 13.60 17.18
CA LYS A 156 -10.67 14.17 16.64
C LYS A 156 -11.90 13.41 17.17
N TYR A 157 -11.76 12.10 17.40
CA TYR A 157 -12.85 11.22 17.82
C TYR A 157 -12.49 10.39 19.07
N PRO A 158 -12.29 11.02 20.24
CA PRO A 158 -11.77 10.35 21.43
C PRO A 158 -12.73 9.29 22.01
N GLU A 159 -14.03 9.38 21.71
CA GLU A 159 -15.08 8.48 22.21
C GLU A 159 -15.46 7.38 21.18
N MET A 160 -14.88 7.41 19.98
CA MET A 160 -15.18 6.43 18.93
C MET A 160 -14.14 5.32 18.92
N ASN A 161 -14.58 4.10 18.61
CA ASN A 161 -13.65 3.00 18.37
C ASN A 161 -13.03 3.11 16.96
N VAL A 162 -12.00 2.31 16.67
CA VAL A 162 -11.27 2.39 15.39
C VAL A 162 -12.17 2.10 14.18
N PHE A 163 -13.13 1.18 14.29
CA PHE A 163 -14.04 0.81 13.20
C PHE A 163 -15.12 1.88 12.97
N ASP A 164 -15.60 2.54 14.03
CA ASP A 164 -16.48 3.72 13.92
C ASP A 164 -15.77 4.84 13.12
N ILE A 165 -14.50 5.10 13.46
CA ILE A 165 -13.68 6.11 12.75
C ILE A 165 -13.46 5.66 11.31
N ALA A 166 -13.15 4.38 11.09
CA ALA A 166 -12.91 3.82 9.76
C ALA A 166 -14.11 4.02 8.83
N GLN A 167 -15.31 3.69 9.29
CA GLN A 167 -16.53 3.89 8.50
C GLN A 167 -16.82 5.37 8.29
N LYS A 168 -16.67 6.20 9.33
CA LYS A 168 -16.98 7.63 9.27
C LYS A 168 -16.05 8.40 8.32
N GLU A 169 -14.77 8.05 8.30
CA GLU A 169 -13.74 8.69 7.48
C GLU A 169 -13.45 7.90 6.19
N GLU A 170 -14.26 6.87 5.90
CA GLU A 170 -14.13 6.01 4.71
C GLU A 170 -12.69 5.47 4.52
N LEU A 171 -12.08 5.00 5.61
CA LEU A 171 -10.69 4.54 5.60
C LEU A 171 -10.54 3.24 4.80
N SER A 172 -9.50 3.20 3.95
CA SER A 172 -9.07 1.96 3.31
C SER A 172 -8.62 0.92 4.33
N ILE A 173 -8.68 -0.35 3.95
CA ILE A 173 -8.30 -1.50 4.78
C ILE A 173 -6.87 -1.37 5.35
N SER A 174 -5.92 -0.89 4.53
CA SER A 174 -4.55 -0.61 4.99
C SER A 174 -4.54 0.45 6.09
N ASN A 175 -5.34 1.52 5.94
CA ASN A 175 -5.45 2.57 6.94
C ASN A 175 -6.19 2.13 8.21
N ILE A 176 -7.15 1.20 8.12
CA ILE A 176 -7.77 0.57 9.31
C ILE A 176 -6.70 -0.18 10.11
N SER A 177 -5.90 -1.00 9.41
CA SER A 177 -4.80 -1.78 10.01
C SER A 177 -3.76 -0.87 10.69
N ARG A 178 -3.42 0.23 10.02
CA ARG A 178 -2.51 1.27 10.52
C ARG A 178 -3.12 2.05 11.69
N LEU A 179 -4.41 2.35 11.67
CA LEU A 179 -5.09 3.07 12.75
C LEU A 179 -5.15 2.21 14.03
N LEU A 180 -5.44 0.92 13.91
CA LEU A 180 -5.35 -0.05 15.01
C LEU A 180 -3.92 -0.10 15.61
N TYR A 181 -2.89 0.01 14.76
CA TYR A 181 -1.51 0.09 15.23
C TYR A 181 -1.20 1.40 15.94
N VAL A 182 -1.61 2.53 15.36
CA VAL A 182 -1.41 3.87 15.92
C VAL A 182 -2.08 3.97 17.28
N GLU A 183 -3.32 3.47 17.41
CA GLU A 183 -4.07 3.42 18.68
C GLU A 183 -3.30 2.69 19.78
N ALA A 184 -2.73 1.53 19.44
CA ALA A 184 -1.99 0.70 20.37
C ALA A 184 -0.60 1.26 20.76
N THR A 185 0.04 2.07 19.90
CA THR A 185 1.46 2.41 20.04
C THR A 185 1.76 3.89 20.27
N ARG A 186 0.91 4.81 19.81
CA ARG A 186 1.19 6.27 19.81
C ARG A 186 1.59 6.84 21.17
N LYS A 187 1.00 6.34 22.26
CA LYS A 187 1.29 6.84 23.62
C LYS A 187 2.70 6.46 24.08
N SER A 188 3.11 5.23 23.76
CA SER A 188 4.42 4.68 24.09
C SER A 188 5.51 5.31 23.24
N LEU A 189 5.25 5.53 21.95
CA LEU A 189 6.18 6.17 21.02
C LEU A 189 6.34 7.68 21.26
N GLY A 190 5.44 8.32 22.02
CA GLY A 190 5.56 9.75 22.30
C GLY A 190 5.55 10.63 21.04
N ILE A 191 6.20 11.79 21.11
CA ILE A 191 6.13 12.82 20.07
C ILE A 191 6.85 12.42 18.77
N HIS A 192 7.94 11.66 18.87
CA HIS A 192 8.79 11.27 17.74
C HIS A 192 8.24 10.05 16.98
N ASN A 193 7.15 9.45 17.45
CA ASN A 193 6.35 8.46 16.73
C ASN A 193 7.18 7.36 16.03
N ILE A 194 7.21 7.31 14.70
CA ILE A 194 8.01 6.41 13.88
C ILE A 194 9.02 7.17 13.01
N GLU A 195 9.32 8.43 13.33
CA GLU A 195 10.12 9.34 12.48
C GLU A 195 11.52 8.78 12.15
N ALA A 196 12.16 8.08 13.09
CA ALA A 196 13.44 7.40 12.88
C ALA A 196 13.47 6.51 11.63
N TRP A 197 12.35 5.86 11.28
CA TRP A 197 12.24 5.03 10.08
C TRP A 197 12.39 5.83 8.78
N ASP A 198 11.84 7.03 8.73
CA ASP A 198 11.96 7.88 7.56
C ASP A 198 13.35 8.53 7.51
N LEU A 199 13.86 9.04 8.64
CA LEU A 199 15.17 9.70 8.70
C LEU A 199 16.33 8.74 8.38
N GLY A 200 16.29 7.51 8.91
CA GLY A 200 17.31 6.49 8.60
C GLY A 200 17.33 6.10 7.12
N ARG A 201 16.15 5.99 6.48
CA ARG A 201 16.03 5.71 5.05
C ARG A 201 16.44 6.91 4.19
N ALA A 202 16.15 8.13 4.63
CA ALA A 202 16.58 9.36 3.94
C ALA A 202 18.10 9.40 3.84
N ILE A 203 18.81 9.05 4.91
CA ILE A 203 20.27 8.92 4.87
C ILE A 203 20.69 7.76 3.95
N ALA A 204 20.02 6.61 4.02
CA ALA A 204 20.39 5.44 3.23
C ALA A 204 20.29 5.66 1.71
N ILE A 205 19.17 6.23 1.20
CA ILE A 205 19.00 6.47 -0.23
C ILE A 205 20.04 7.46 -0.77
N MET A 206 20.45 8.43 0.04
CA MET A 206 21.47 9.40 -0.34
C MET A 206 22.85 8.74 -0.45
N ARG A 207 23.16 7.81 0.46
CA ARG A 207 24.38 7.01 0.39
C ARG A 207 24.40 6.09 -0.85
N TRP A 208 23.28 5.44 -1.17
CA TRP A 208 23.14 4.70 -2.43
C TRP A 208 23.23 5.60 -3.66
N GLY A 209 22.77 6.84 -3.55
CA GLY A 209 22.91 7.87 -4.58
C GLY A 209 24.38 8.18 -4.91
N ILE A 210 25.27 8.10 -3.92
CA ILE A 210 26.73 8.24 -4.13
C ILE A 210 27.25 7.10 -4.99
N ALA A 211 27.00 5.84 -4.58
CA ALA A 211 27.44 4.66 -5.33
C ALA A 211 26.87 4.61 -6.76
N SER A 212 25.66 5.15 -6.94
CA SER A 212 24.98 5.20 -8.25
C SER A 212 25.44 6.34 -9.15
N GLY A 213 26.29 7.26 -8.64
CA GLY A 213 26.78 8.42 -9.36
C GLY A 213 25.75 9.55 -9.54
N TYR A 214 24.64 9.52 -8.79
CA TYR A 214 23.60 10.55 -8.86
C TYR A 214 23.94 11.80 -8.05
N ILE A 215 24.73 11.64 -6.99
CA ILE A 215 25.12 12.72 -6.08
C ILE A 215 26.53 12.45 -5.54
N ASN A 216 27.27 13.48 -5.14
CA ASN A 216 28.61 13.30 -4.56
C ASN A 216 28.60 13.38 -3.02
N VAL A 217 29.73 12.97 -2.41
CA VAL A 217 29.91 12.93 -0.94
C VAL A 217 29.72 14.30 -0.28
N GLU A 218 30.20 15.39 -0.91
CA GLU A 218 30.08 16.75 -0.35
C GLU A 218 28.61 17.20 -0.31
N GLU A 219 27.87 16.94 -1.38
CA GLU A 219 26.44 17.25 -1.46
C GLU A 219 25.63 16.44 -0.45
N VAL A 220 25.87 15.13 -0.32
CA VAL A 220 25.20 14.29 0.68
C VAL A 220 25.55 14.75 2.09
N THR A 221 26.82 15.08 2.37
CA THR A 221 27.24 15.59 3.68
C THR A 221 26.45 16.84 4.05
N LYS A 222 26.35 17.81 3.12
CA LYS A 222 25.59 19.04 3.34
C LYS A 222 24.10 18.78 3.58
N LEU A 223 23.48 17.89 2.80
CA LEU A 223 22.04 17.63 2.87
C LEU A 223 21.64 16.77 4.08
N CYS A 224 22.46 15.78 4.45
CA CYS A 224 22.16 14.86 5.55
C CYS A 224 22.65 15.36 6.91
N THR A 225 23.54 16.36 6.99
CA THR A 225 23.98 16.92 8.29
C THR A 225 22.80 17.39 9.16
N PRO A 226 21.82 18.17 8.64
CA PRO A 226 20.62 18.52 9.42
C PRO A 226 19.81 17.31 9.91
N VAL A 227 19.75 16.23 9.12
CA VAL A 227 19.04 14.99 9.46
C VAL A 227 19.75 14.27 10.60
N VAL A 228 21.09 14.14 10.52
CA VAL A 228 21.93 13.57 11.57
C VAL A 228 21.77 14.35 12.88
N GLU A 229 21.85 15.68 12.83
CA GLU A 229 21.68 16.53 14.01
C GLU A 229 20.28 16.42 14.61
N LYS A 230 19.24 16.31 13.77
CA LYS A 230 17.88 16.09 14.23
C LYS A 230 17.76 14.77 15.01
N ILE A 231 18.27 13.66 14.47
CA ILE A 231 18.28 12.37 15.19
C ILE A 231 19.02 12.49 16.53
N ARG A 232 20.19 13.15 16.57
CA ARG A 232 20.96 13.34 17.81
C ARG A 232 20.21 14.16 18.86
N LYS A 233 19.30 15.05 18.46
CA LYS A 233 18.50 15.89 19.36
C LYS A 233 17.20 15.23 19.79
N ASP A 234 16.59 14.44 18.91
CA ASP A 234 15.27 13.87 19.15
C ASP A 234 15.31 12.59 19.98
N TYR A 235 16.45 11.87 19.96
CA TYR A 235 16.62 10.62 20.71
C TYR A 235 17.70 10.75 21.77
N VAL A 236 17.59 9.99 22.87
CA VAL A 236 18.58 10.04 23.97
C VAL A 236 19.69 8.99 23.86
N SER A 237 19.53 7.99 22.99
CA SER A 237 20.49 6.91 22.80
C SER A 237 20.26 6.16 21.49
N TRP A 238 21.20 5.27 21.12
CA TRP A 238 21.00 4.33 20.01
C TRP A 238 19.75 3.46 20.20
N TYR A 239 19.54 2.92 21.41
CA TYR A 239 18.40 2.06 21.70
C TYR A 239 17.06 2.78 21.56
N ASP A 240 17.05 4.08 21.85
CA ASP A 240 15.88 4.94 21.68
C ASP A 240 15.57 5.12 20.18
N TYR A 241 16.56 5.56 19.40
CA TYR A 241 16.46 5.71 17.95
C TYR A 241 16.04 4.41 17.24
N ILE A 242 16.73 3.31 17.51
CA ILE A 242 16.51 2.05 16.80
C ILE A 242 15.14 1.44 17.15
N SER A 243 14.64 1.65 18.37
CA SER A 243 13.29 1.22 18.75
C SER A 243 12.25 1.93 17.89
N HIS A 244 12.35 3.25 17.72
CA HIS A 244 11.46 3.99 16.82
C HIS A 244 11.58 3.55 15.36
N PHE A 245 12.80 3.27 14.89
CA PHE A 245 13.04 2.77 13.54
C PHE A 245 12.33 1.42 13.30
N VAL A 246 12.45 0.48 14.24
CA VAL A 246 11.82 -0.84 14.16
C VAL A 246 10.30 -0.73 14.16
N GLN A 247 9.75 0.17 14.97
CA GLN A 247 8.30 0.42 15.03
C GLN A 247 7.79 1.06 13.73
N GLY A 248 8.58 1.91 13.07
CA GLY A 248 8.25 2.44 11.75
C GLY A 248 8.35 1.42 10.63
N ARG A 249 9.37 0.54 10.65
CA ARG A 249 9.45 -0.59 9.73
C ARG A 249 8.23 -1.50 9.86
N TYR A 250 7.77 -1.70 11.09
CA TYR A 250 6.60 -2.50 11.33
C TYR A 250 5.32 -1.84 10.79
N TYR A 251 5.12 -0.55 11.07
CA TYR A 251 4.02 0.24 10.53
C TYR A 251 3.96 0.20 8.99
N PHE A 252 5.12 0.31 8.34
CA PHE A 252 5.24 0.21 6.89
C PHE A 252 4.76 -1.15 6.36
N GLY A 253 5.21 -2.24 6.97
CA GLY A 253 4.97 -3.60 6.51
C GLY A 253 3.75 -4.32 7.10
N LEU A 254 2.79 -3.60 7.70
CA LEU A 254 1.59 -4.18 8.34
C LEU A 254 0.79 -5.09 7.40
N ASP A 255 0.85 -4.82 6.10
CA ASP A 255 0.11 -5.56 5.10
C ASP A 255 0.89 -6.71 4.46
N GLU A 256 2.17 -6.89 4.80
CA GLU A 256 3.05 -7.84 4.08
C GLU A 256 3.39 -9.11 4.88
N CYS A 257 3.57 -9.04 6.20
CA CYS A 257 3.88 -10.21 7.01
C CYS A 257 3.60 -10.01 8.51
N THR A 258 3.83 -11.04 9.32
CA THR A 258 3.53 -11.00 10.76
C THR A 258 4.44 -10.02 11.50
N GLU A 259 3.92 -9.50 12.62
CA GLU A 259 4.66 -8.61 13.52
C GLU A 259 5.95 -9.25 14.02
N GLU A 260 5.86 -10.50 14.44
CA GLU A 260 6.96 -11.27 15.00
C GLU A 260 8.08 -11.43 13.97
N LEU A 261 7.73 -11.70 12.71
CA LEU A 261 8.70 -11.82 11.64
C LEU A 261 9.38 -10.48 11.37
N ARG A 262 8.63 -9.37 11.23
CA ARG A 262 9.23 -8.05 11.01
C ARG A 262 10.15 -7.61 12.14
N GLN A 263 9.69 -7.77 13.38
CA GLN A 263 10.47 -7.39 14.55
C GLN A 263 11.75 -8.22 14.64
N SER A 264 11.64 -9.55 14.53
CA SER A 264 12.82 -10.42 14.59
C SER A 264 13.82 -10.12 13.48
N THR A 265 13.39 -9.89 12.24
CA THR A 265 14.32 -9.50 11.16
C THR A 265 15.00 -8.15 11.45
N SER A 266 14.28 -7.16 11.97
CA SER A 266 14.86 -5.83 12.24
C SER A 266 15.83 -5.84 13.42
N TYR A 267 15.53 -6.64 14.45
CA TYR A 267 16.43 -6.79 15.61
C TYR A 267 17.63 -7.67 15.28
N SER A 268 17.47 -8.66 14.40
CA SER A 268 18.61 -9.42 13.86
C SER A 268 19.56 -8.49 13.11
N ALA A 269 19.03 -7.62 12.24
CA ALA A 269 19.83 -6.65 11.50
C ALA A 269 20.53 -5.63 12.43
N ASP A 270 19.85 -5.12 13.47
CA ASP A 270 20.54 -4.30 14.49
C ASP A 270 21.66 -5.08 15.20
N THR A 271 21.41 -6.32 15.58
CA THR A 271 22.40 -7.19 16.25
C THR A 271 23.63 -7.43 15.38
N GLU A 272 23.46 -7.58 14.07
CA GLU A 272 24.58 -7.68 13.13
C GLU A 272 25.35 -6.36 13.06
N ALA A 273 24.67 -5.22 12.97
CA ALA A 273 25.29 -3.89 12.93
C ALA A 273 26.19 -3.62 14.16
N PHE A 274 25.86 -4.17 15.34
CA PHE A 274 26.71 -4.09 16.56
C PHE A 274 28.10 -4.72 16.39
N SER A 275 28.29 -5.64 15.42
CA SER A 275 29.60 -6.22 15.12
C SER A 275 30.54 -5.24 14.40
N TYR A 276 29.98 -4.16 13.86
CA TYR A 276 30.66 -3.24 12.95
C TYR A 276 30.70 -1.81 13.48
N ILE A 277 29.76 -1.42 14.34
CA ILE A 277 29.62 -0.03 14.81
C ILE A 277 29.72 0.02 16.34
N PRO A 278 30.58 0.89 16.90
CA PRO A 278 30.68 1.10 18.33
C PRO A 278 29.60 2.09 18.78
N PHE A 279 28.32 1.68 18.77
CA PHE A 279 27.18 2.58 19.06
C PHE A 279 27.30 3.31 20.41
N ALA A 280 27.96 2.71 21.41
CA ALA A 280 28.22 3.34 22.71
C ALA A 280 29.12 4.59 22.64
N SER A 281 29.85 4.79 21.54
CA SER A 281 30.69 5.98 21.31
C SER A 281 29.91 7.15 20.69
N LEU A 282 28.71 6.92 20.17
CA LEU A 282 27.88 7.94 19.56
C LEU A 282 27.18 8.78 20.63
N ILE A 283 27.25 10.10 20.51
CA ILE A 283 26.71 11.05 21.49
C ILE A 283 25.36 11.58 20.98
N PHE A 284 24.32 11.23 21.73
CA PHE A 284 22.98 11.79 21.60
C PHE A 284 22.81 12.92 22.62
N THR A 285 22.32 14.06 22.15
CA THR A 285 22.05 15.22 23.00
C THR A 285 20.68 15.13 23.66
N GLY A 286 19.70 14.50 22.98
CA GLY A 286 18.35 14.31 23.51
C GLY A 286 17.62 15.62 23.85
N GLU A 287 18.02 16.76 23.27
CA GLU A 287 17.45 18.09 23.55
C GLU A 287 15.92 18.15 23.39
N ASN A 288 15.39 17.38 22.44
CA ASN A 288 13.96 17.33 22.11
C ASN A 288 13.30 16.02 22.59
N ALA A 289 14.04 15.14 23.28
CA ALA A 289 13.51 13.88 23.76
C ALA A 289 12.72 14.05 25.06
N ASP A 290 11.81 13.11 25.34
CA ASP A 290 11.24 12.92 26.67
C ASP A 290 11.98 11.77 27.35
N PRO A 291 12.92 12.03 28.29
CA PRO A 291 13.72 10.99 28.91
C PRO A 291 12.91 9.95 29.69
N GLN A 292 11.66 10.26 30.07
CA GLN A 292 10.78 9.32 30.77
C GLN A 292 10.14 8.29 29.82
N LYS A 293 10.11 8.58 28.53
CA LYS A 293 9.58 7.70 27.49
C LYS A 293 10.66 7.04 26.63
N ALA A 294 11.91 7.44 26.83
CA ALA A 294 13.04 6.91 26.09
C ALA A 294 13.22 5.40 26.30
N TYR A 295 13.54 4.70 25.21
CA TYR A 295 13.81 3.27 25.27
C TYR A 295 15.29 3.00 25.61
N THR A 296 15.50 2.14 26.63
CA THR A 296 16.84 1.75 27.09
C THR A 296 17.30 0.39 26.56
N GLY A 297 16.53 -0.20 25.64
CA GLY A 297 16.79 -1.49 25.01
C GLY A 297 15.75 -1.79 23.94
N HIS A 298 15.80 -2.99 23.35
CA HIS A 298 14.80 -3.42 22.37
C HIS A 298 13.42 -3.53 23.02
N VAL A 299 12.52 -2.61 22.67
CA VAL A 299 11.14 -2.65 23.17
C VAL A 299 10.20 -3.17 22.10
N VAL A 300 9.65 -4.34 22.37
CA VAL A 300 8.44 -4.82 21.71
C VAL A 300 7.26 -4.12 22.40
N ILE A 301 6.63 -3.17 21.72
CA ILE A 301 5.40 -2.56 22.22
C ILE A 301 4.33 -3.65 22.15
N SER A 302 4.02 -4.24 23.32
CA SER A 302 3.14 -5.40 23.42
C SER A 302 1.73 -5.03 22.95
N ASN A 303 1.25 -5.77 21.97
CA ASN A 303 0.06 -5.44 21.24
C ASN A 303 -1.15 -6.25 21.73
N ASN A 304 -1.52 -6.07 23.00
CA ASN A 304 -2.62 -6.81 23.64
C ASN A 304 -4.02 -6.29 23.30
N ASN A 305 -4.17 -5.44 22.28
CA ASN A 305 -5.48 -5.00 21.81
C ASN A 305 -6.23 -6.18 21.15
N THR A 306 -7.31 -6.64 21.79
CA THR A 306 -8.17 -7.72 21.29
C THR A 306 -8.72 -7.43 19.90
N GLN A 307 -9.17 -6.20 19.63
CA GLN A 307 -9.71 -5.81 18.31
C GLN A 307 -8.65 -5.98 17.22
N ARG A 308 -7.39 -5.61 17.50
CA ARG A 308 -6.29 -5.79 16.56
C ARG A 308 -5.94 -7.26 16.33
N LYS A 309 -6.05 -8.11 17.36
CA LYS A 309 -5.85 -9.57 17.23
C LYS A 309 -6.94 -10.20 16.37
N GLU A 310 -8.20 -9.83 16.56
CA GLU A 310 -9.30 -10.31 15.72
C GLU A 310 -9.17 -9.80 14.28
N TRP A 311 -8.87 -8.52 14.08
CA TRP A 311 -8.60 -7.94 12.76
C TRP A 311 -7.51 -8.70 11.99
N ARG A 312 -6.42 -9.08 12.67
CA ARG A 312 -5.35 -9.89 12.07
C ARG A 312 -5.84 -11.23 11.56
N LYS A 313 -6.76 -11.91 12.27
CA LYS A 313 -7.30 -13.19 11.78
C LYS A 313 -8.02 -13.01 10.46
N VAL A 314 -8.76 -11.91 10.31
CA VAL A 314 -9.45 -11.58 9.06
C VAL A 314 -8.44 -11.25 7.95
N GLN A 315 -7.39 -10.48 8.26
CA GLN A 315 -6.31 -10.21 7.30
C GLN A 315 -5.58 -11.49 6.84
N GLU A 316 -5.28 -12.40 7.78
CA GLU A 316 -4.61 -13.67 7.49
C GLU A 316 -5.50 -14.59 6.65
N LEU A 317 -6.81 -14.62 6.94
CA LEU A 317 -7.79 -15.32 6.12
C LEU A 317 -7.75 -14.80 4.67
N TYR A 318 -7.86 -13.49 4.47
CA TYR A 318 -7.86 -12.88 3.14
C TYR A 318 -6.55 -13.11 2.36
N LYS A 319 -5.40 -13.09 3.04
CA LYS A 319 -4.08 -13.21 2.37
C LYS A 319 -3.67 -14.65 2.08
N ASN A 320 -3.96 -15.58 2.99
CA ASN A 320 -3.43 -16.94 2.91
C ASN A 320 -4.41 -17.92 2.23
N GLU A 321 -5.70 -17.64 2.30
CA GLU A 321 -6.75 -18.47 1.73
C GLU A 321 -7.54 -17.58 0.75
N GLN A 322 -7.22 -17.59 -0.54
CA GLN A 322 -8.00 -16.86 -1.56
C GLN A 322 -8.84 -17.86 -2.35
N THR A 323 -10.03 -18.15 -1.84
CA THR A 323 -10.93 -19.18 -2.38
C THR A 323 -12.40 -18.80 -2.22
N GLN A 324 -13.30 -19.55 -2.86
CA GLN A 324 -14.74 -19.47 -2.62
C GLN A 324 -15.14 -19.66 -1.14
N GLU A 325 -14.44 -20.54 -0.41
CA GLU A 325 -14.66 -20.72 1.02
C GLU A 325 -14.28 -19.46 1.83
N THR A 326 -13.29 -18.71 1.36
CA THR A 326 -12.85 -17.46 1.99
C THR A 326 -13.92 -16.38 1.88
N ILE A 327 -14.59 -16.28 0.74
CA ILE A 327 -15.73 -15.36 0.54
C ILE A 327 -16.78 -15.62 1.62
N LYS A 328 -17.15 -16.89 1.80
CA LYS A 328 -18.13 -17.29 2.82
C LYS A 328 -17.67 -16.93 4.23
N LYS A 329 -16.42 -17.26 4.60
CA LYS A 329 -15.87 -16.94 5.92
C LYS A 329 -15.84 -15.43 6.17
N LEU A 330 -15.55 -14.61 5.16
CA LEU A 330 -15.62 -13.15 5.29
C LEU A 330 -17.05 -12.66 5.48
N CYS A 331 -18.03 -13.24 4.78
CA CYS A 331 -19.45 -12.93 5.03
C CYS A 331 -19.83 -13.26 6.48
N ASP A 332 -19.39 -14.42 7.00
CA ASP A 332 -19.65 -14.80 8.39
C ASP A 332 -19.02 -13.80 9.39
N PHE A 333 -17.83 -13.26 9.09
CA PHE A 333 -17.21 -12.20 9.89
C PHE A 333 -18.00 -10.90 9.82
N GLU A 334 -18.39 -10.48 8.61
CA GLU A 334 -19.16 -9.26 8.38
C GLU A 334 -20.53 -9.33 9.07
N GLU A 335 -21.25 -10.44 8.95
CA GLU A 335 -22.56 -10.62 9.57
C GLU A 335 -22.50 -10.83 11.09
N GLY A 336 -21.34 -11.26 11.60
CA GLY A 336 -21.09 -11.44 13.03
C GLY A 336 -20.62 -10.15 13.71
N ASP A 337 -19.35 -10.15 14.11
CA ASP A 337 -18.74 -9.11 14.97
C ASP A 337 -18.66 -7.73 14.29
N TYR A 338 -18.87 -7.66 12.97
CA TYR A 338 -18.73 -6.44 12.19
C TYR A 338 -20.03 -6.00 11.50
N SER A 339 -21.18 -6.50 11.94
CA SER A 339 -22.49 -6.25 11.29
C SER A 339 -22.89 -4.76 11.28
N GLU A 340 -22.34 -3.97 12.19
CA GLU A 340 -22.53 -2.51 12.24
C GLU A 340 -21.63 -1.75 11.23
N TYR A 341 -20.66 -2.43 10.61
CA TYR A 341 -19.65 -1.84 9.73
C TYR A 341 -19.66 -2.41 8.30
N PRO A 342 -20.78 -2.27 7.54
CA PRO A 342 -20.98 -2.91 6.24
C PRO A 342 -20.01 -2.48 5.12
N GLY A 343 -19.18 -1.48 5.39
CA GLY A 343 -18.22 -0.94 4.44
C GLY A 343 -16.80 -1.47 4.57
N ILE A 344 -16.45 -2.04 5.73
CA ILE A 344 -15.05 -2.32 6.07
C ILE A 344 -14.46 -3.45 5.21
N PHE A 345 -15.30 -4.40 4.80
CA PHE A 345 -14.88 -5.55 3.99
C PHE A 345 -15.27 -5.44 2.52
N LEU A 346 -15.90 -4.33 2.11
CA LEU A 346 -16.47 -4.17 0.77
C LEU A 346 -15.39 -4.39 -0.32
N GLU A 347 -14.22 -3.77 -0.17
CA GLU A 347 -13.08 -3.93 -1.09
C GLU A 347 -12.61 -5.39 -1.18
N TRP A 348 -12.42 -6.06 -0.03
CA TRP A 348 -11.99 -7.47 0.00
C TRP A 348 -13.01 -8.42 -0.60
N HIS A 349 -14.30 -8.22 -0.32
CA HIS A 349 -15.36 -9.03 -0.91
C HIS A 349 -15.41 -8.89 -2.42
N LEU A 350 -15.37 -7.66 -2.93
CA LEU A 350 -15.38 -7.42 -4.37
C LEU A 350 -14.15 -8.06 -5.03
N ASN A 351 -12.94 -7.86 -4.50
CA ASN A 351 -11.73 -8.47 -5.06
C ASN A 351 -11.83 -10.01 -5.12
N LEU A 352 -12.30 -10.67 -4.04
CA LEU A 352 -12.45 -12.12 -4.05
C LEU A 352 -13.57 -12.60 -4.98
N LEU A 353 -14.68 -11.88 -5.05
CA LEU A 353 -15.78 -12.22 -5.96
C LEU A 353 -15.36 -12.02 -7.43
N GLU A 354 -14.50 -11.05 -7.73
CA GLU A 354 -13.94 -10.87 -9.08
C GLU A 354 -13.03 -12.03 -9.50
N ASP A 355 -12.24 -12.57 -8.57
CA ASP A 355 -11.30 -13.65 -8.87
C ASP A 355 -11.94 -15.05 -8.82
N TYR A 356 -12.90 -15.26 -7.91
CA TYR A 356 -13.42 -16.59 -7.60
C TYR A 356 -14.93 -16.71 -7.75
N GLY A 357 -15.67 -15.60 -7.73
CA GLY A 357 -17.12 -15.55 -7.83
C GLY A 357 -17.66 -15.56 -9.26
N THR A 358 -18.98 -15.50 -9.35
CA THR A 358 -19.73 -15.28 -10.59
C THR A 358 -20.17 -13.82 -10.68
N ASP A 359 -20.44 -13.35 -11.90
CA ASP A 359 -21.00 -12.00 -12.10
C ASP A 359 -22.31 -11.79 -11.31
N GLN A 360 -23.13 -12.84 -11.17
CA GLN A 360 -24.36 -12.77 -10.36
C GLN A 360 -24.06 -12.58 -8.87
N GLU A 361 -23.08 -13.30 -8.32
CA GLU A 361 -22.68 -13.14 -6.91
C GLU A 361 -22.10 -11.74 -6.62
N ILE A 362 -21.33 -11.17 -7.57
CA ILE A 362 -20.87 -9.78 -7.47
C ILE A 362 -22.07 -8.82 -7.42
N LEU A 363 -23.03 -8.97 -8.34
CA LEU A 363 -24.22 -8.11 -8.38
C LEU A 363 -25.06 -8.26 -7.11
N ASP A 364 -25.28 -9.48 -6.65
CA ASP A 364 -26.04 -9.77 -5.43
C ASP A 364 -25.38 -9.13 -4.21
N TYR A 365 -24.06 -9.22 -4.09
CA TYR A 365 -23.31 -8.57 -3.02
C TYR A 365 -23.43 -7.04 -3.10
N ILE A 366 -23.21 -6.43 -4.26
CA ILE A 366 -23.36 -4.97 -4.45
C ILE A 366 -24.79 -4.51 -4.09
N TYR A 367 -25.83 -5.25 -4.52
CA TYR A 367 -27.21 -4.91 -4.18
C TYR A 367 -27.48 -5.03 -2.68
N SER A 368 -26.90 -6.05 -2.02
CA SER A 368 -27.01 -6.22 -0.56
C SER A 368 -26.41 -5.05 0.23
N LYS A 369 -25.47 -4.29 -0.38
CA LYS A 369 -24.81 -3.13 0.22
C LYS A 369 -25.27 -1.78 -0.34
N SER A 370 -26.36 -1.76 -1.11
CA SER A 370 -26.84 -0.56 -1.82
C SER A 370 -27.01 0.67 -0.93
N ASP A 371 -27.66 0.53 0.25
CA ASP A 371 -27.84 1.64 1.19
C ASP A 371 -26.50 2.25 1.66
N TYR A 372 -25.49 1.41 1.90
CA TYR A 372 -24.15 1.87 2.28
C TYR A 372 -23.45 2.56 1.11
N ILE A 373 -23.50 1.95 -0.08
CA ILE A 373 -22.87 2.51 -1.29
C ILE A 373 -23.49 3.87 -1.65
N GLU A 374 -24.79 4.05 -1.46
CA GLU A 374 -25.47 5.35 -1.66
C GLU A 374 -25.06 6.42 -0.64
N SER A 375 -24.52 6.01 0.51
CA SER A 375 -24.04 6.92 1.56
C SER A 375 -22.60 7.38 1.37
N LEU A 376 -21.82 6.68 0.54
CA LEU A 376 -20.41 7.01 0.27
C LEU A 376 -20.26 8.37 -0.41
N SER A 377 -19.14 9.03 -0.13
CA SER A 377 -18.73 10.22 -0.87
C SER A 377 -18.51 9.91 -2.36
N VAL A 378 -19.15 10.68 -3.24
CA VAL A 378 -18.94 10.58 -4.70
C VAL A 378 -17.56 11.05 -5.16
N GLU A 379 -16.81 11.70 -4.26
CA GLU A 379 -15.40 12.06 -4.45
C GLU A 379 -14.45 10.98 -3.89
N GLY A 380 -14.99 10.01 -3.14
CA GLY A 380 -14.23 8.95 -2.48
C GLY A 380 -13.81 7.86 -3.45
N ASN A 381 -12.59 7.34 -3.28
CA ASN A 381 -12.05 6.26 -4.12
C ASN A 381 -12.91 5.00 -4.07
N LEU A 382 -13.38 4.61 -2.88
CA LEU A 382 -14.21 3.42 -2.70
C LEU A 382 -15.49 3.48 -3.53
N TYR A 383 -16.12 4.66 -3.64
CA TYR A 383 -17.29 4.84 -4.50
C TYR A 383 -16.96 4.56 -5.97
N HIS A 384 -15.85 5.10 -6.47
CA HIS A 384 -15.42 4.88 -7.85
C HIS A 384 -15.05 3.41 -8.13
N GLU A 385 -14.39 2.73 -7.20
CA GLU A 385 -14.05 1.31 -7.32
C GLU A 385 -15.30 0.43 -7.39
N VAL A 386 -16.27 0.66 -6.50
CA VAL A 386 -17.55 -0.06 -6.50
C VAL A 386 -18.32 0.21 -7.79
N MET A 387 -18.38 1.47 -8.25
CA MET A 387 -19.05 1.82 -9.51
C MET A 387 -18.38 1.15 -10.71
N TYR A 388 -17.05 1.13 -10.76
CA TYR A 388 -16.32 0.43 -11.82
C TYR A 388 -16.65 -1.06 -11.83
N CYS A 389 -16.55 -1.73 -10.67
CA CYS A 389 -16.88 -3.14 -10.51
C CYS A 389 -18.32 -3.41 -10.97
N TYR A 390 -19.29 -2.64 -10.47
CA TYR A 390 -20.70 -2.75 -10.84
C TYR A 390 -20.96 -2.67 -12.35
N LEU A 391 -20.45 -1.63 -13.01
CA LEU A 391 -20.68 -1.39 -14.43
C LEU A 391 -19.99 -2.45 -15.30
N ARG A 392 -18.78 -2.88 -14.92
CA ARG A 392 -18.05 -3.96 -15.58
C ARG A 392 -18.83 -5.27 -15.49
N THR A 393 -19.32 -5.62 -14.32
CA THR A 393 -20.09 -6.85 -14.08
C THR A 393 -21.41 -6.84 -14.87
N LEU A 394 -22.09 -5.70 -14.96
CA LEU A 394 -23.29 -5.57 -15.81
C LEU A 394 -22.97 -5.80 -17.30
N ASN A 395 -21.88 -5.22 -17.81
CA ASN A 395 -21.43 -5.46 -19.18
C ASN A 395 -21.10 -6.94 -19.43
N ASN A 396 -20.37 -7.59 -18.51
CA ASN A 396 -20.05 -9.01 -18.59
C ASN A 396 -21.29 -9.90 -18.55
N SER A 397 -22.30 -9.49 -17.79
CA SER A 397 -23.62 -10.15 -17.70
C SER A 397 -24.54 -9.84 -18.89
N PHE A 398 -24.03 -9.25 -19.97
CA PHE A 398 -24.80 -8.84 -21.15
C PHE A 398 -25.98 -7.91 -20.83
N GLN A 399 -25.78 -6.97 -19.91
CA GLN A 399 -26.73 -5.90 -19.57
C GLN A 399 -26.23 -4.48 -19.96
N PRO A 400 -25.75 -4.24 -21.21
CA PRO A 400 -25.17 -2.97 -21.61
C PRO A 400 -26.17 -1.79 -21.58
N GLU A 401 -27.45 -2.02 -21.86
CA GLU A 401 -28.48 -0.98 -21.73
C GLU A 401 -28.56 -0.43 -20.30
N LYS A 402 -28.41 -1.30 -19.31
CA LYS A 402 -28.43 -0.92 -17.89
C LYS A 402 -27.20 -0.11 -17.53
N VAL A 403 -26.02 -0.45 -18.07
CA VAL A 403 -24.80 0.36 -17.90
C VAL A 403 -25.01 1.77 -18.44
N ILE A 404 -25.57 1.91 -19.65
CA ILE A 404 -25.86 3.22 -20.24
C ILE A 404 -26.82 4.02 -19.36
N GLN A 405 -27.91 3.39 -18.89
CA GLN A 405 -28.89 4.04 -18.00
C GLN A 405 -28.26 4.48 -16.67
N VAL A 406 -27.47 3.61 -16.03
CA VAL A 406 -26.80 3.91 -14.77
C VAL A 406 -25.83 5.07 -14.95
N VAL A 407 -24.91 5.00 -15.92
CA VAL A 407 -23.90 6.05 -16.15
C VAL A 407 -24.55 7.41 -16.37
N LEU A 408 -25.59 7.49 -17.21
CA LEU A 408 -26.28 8.75 -17.50
C LEU A 408 -27.03 9.32 -16.28
N SER A 409 -27.28 8.50 -15.25
CA SER A 409 -27.89 8.93 -13.99
C SER A 409 -26.88 9.35 -12.92
N LEU A 410 -25.60 9.03 -13.09
CA LEU A 410 -24.54 9.36 -12.13
C LEU A 410 -24.21 10.86 -12.14
N PRO A 411 -23.63 11.42 -11.06
CA PRO A 411 -23.12 12.79 -11.07
C PRO A 411 -22.04 13.00 -12.14
N ASP A 412 -21.96 14.21 -12.69
CA ASP A 412 -20.99 14.59 -13.74
C ASP A 412 -19.53 14.27 -13.39
N LEU A 413 -19.16 14.34 -12.11
CA LEU A 413 -17.83 14.00 -11.64
C LEU A 413 -17.53 12.51 -11.88
N VAL A 414 -18.49 11.66 -11.55
CA VAL A 414 -18.37 10.20 -11.67
C VAL A 414 -18.43 9.78 -13.13
N GLN A 415 -19.30 10.41 -13.92
CA GLN A 415 -19.36 10.20 -15.37
C GLN A 415 -18.04 10.52 -16.07
N ARG A 416 -17.22 11.40 -15.49
CA ARG A 416 -15.91 11.80 -16.04
C ARG A 416 -14.76 10.90 -15.62
N ASN A 417 -14.99 9.97 -14.69
CA ASN A 417 -13.97 9.03 -14.27
C ASN A 417 -13.58 8.11 -15.44
N THR A 418 -12.29 7.96 -15.69
CA THR A 418 -11.73 7.19 -16.83
C THR A 418 -12.31 5.78 -16.94
N TYR A 419 -12.45 5.08 -15.82
CA TYR A 419 -12.93 3.69 -15.80
C TYR A 419 -14.45 3.61 -16.01
N VAL A 420 -15.20 4.58 -15.49
CA VAL A 420 -16.65 4.69 -15.73
C VAL A 420 -16.92 5.02 -17.20
N ILE A 421 -16.18 5.98 -17.78
CA ILE A 421 -16.24 6.32 -19.20
C ILE A 421 -15.93 5.09 -20.05
N TYR A 422 -14.89 4.34 -19.71
CA TYR A 422 -14.54 3.11 -20.44
C TYR A 422 -15.70 2.11 -20.46
N GLN A 423 -16.33 1.84 -19.30
CA GLN A 423 -17.47 0.93 -19.23
C GLN A 423 -18.69 1.45 -20.02
N TYR A 424 -18.89 2.76 -20.07
CA TYR A 424 -19.92 3.38 -20.90
C TYR A 424 -19.64 3.20 -22.41
N GLY A 425 -18.41 3.44 -22.85
CA GLY A 425 -17.99 3.19 -24.23
C GLY A 425 -18.13 1.72 -24.61
N PHE A 426 -17.71 0.82 -23.72
CA PHE A 426 -17.84 -0.62 -23.89
C PHE A 426 -19.30 -1.07 -23.98
N ALA A 427 -20.19 -0.52 -23.16
CA ALA A 427 -21.63 -0.79 -23.26
C ALA A 427 -22.21 -0.39 -24.62
N ASN A 428 -21.85 0.81 -25.13
CA ASN A 428 -22.26 1.25 -26.47
C ASN A 428 -21.71 0.31 -27.56
N TYR A 429 -20.45 -0.14 -27.42
CA TYR A 429 -19.87 -1.13 -28.33
C TYR A 429 -20.64 -2.46 -28.30
N LEU A 430 -21.03 -2.96 -27.13
CA LEU A 430 -21.85 -4.17 -27.02
C LEU A 430 -23.24 -3.97 -27.66
N MET A 431 -23.87 -2.81 -27.48
CA MET A 431 -25.18 -2.48 -28.04
C MET A 431 -25.26 -2.60 -29.57
N ILE A 432 -24.13 -2.42 -30.28
CA ILE A 432 -24.05 -2.61 -31.74
C ILE A 432 -24.55 -4.00 -32.17
N SER A 433 -24.28 -5.02 -31.35
CA SER A 433 -24.69 -6.40 -31.66
C SER A 433 -26.17 -6.68 -31.38
N PHE A 434 -26.86 -5.75 -30.72
CA PHE A 434 -28.28 -5.84 -30.34
C PHE A 434 -29.18 -4.88 -31.15
N CYS A 435 -28.63 -4.16 -32.12
CA CYS A 435 -29.40 -3.16 -32.89
C CYS A 435 -30.31 -3.82 -33.93
N ASP A 436 -31.60 -3.44 -33.91
CA ASP A 436 -32.58 -3.86 -34.91
C ASP A 436 -32.71 -2.84 -36.06
N THR A 437 -32.24 -1.61 -35.85
CA THR A 437 -32.33 -0.53 -36.83
C THR A 437 -30.97 0.09 -37.16
N GLN A 438 -30.83 0.55 -38.40
CA GLN A 438 -29.65 1.28 -38.86
C GLN A 438 -29.38 2.54 -38.02
N ARG A 439 -30.44 3.21 -37.54
CA ARG A 439 -30.32 4.41 -36.72
C ARG A 439 -29.72 4.12 -35.35
N GLU A 440 -30.11 3.00 -34.71
CA GLU A 440 -29.53 2.58 -33.44
C GLU A 440 -28.07 2.16 -33.61
N LEU A 441 -27.78 1.41 -34.69
CA LEU A 441 -26.42 1.01 -35.03
C LEU A 441 -25.50 2.22 -35.16
N GLU A 442 -25.91 3.25 -35.91
CA GLU A 442 -25.18 4.51 -36.06
C GLU A 442 -25.00 5.21 -34.70
N TYR A 443 -26.07 5.35 -33.92
CA TYR A 443 -26.03 6.01 -32.62
C TYR A 443 -25.04 5.37 -31.63
N TYR A 444 -25.08 4.04 -31.48
CA TYR A 444 -24.20 3.34 -30.55
C TYR A 444 -22.77 3.27 -31.06
N THR A 445 -22.56 3.14 -32.38
CA THR A 445 -21.23 3.18 -32.99
C THR A 445 -20.57 4.54 -32.79
N GLU A 446 -21.26 5.64 -33.10
CA GLU A 446 -20.74 6.99 -32.93
C GLU A 446 -20.39 7.29 -31.47
N ASN A 447 -21.25 6.87 -30.53
CA ASN A 447 -20.98 7.08 -29.11
C ASN A 447 -19.77 6.26 -28.61
N ALA A 448 -19.64 5.00 -29.01
CA ALA A 448 -18.50 4.17 -28.65
C ALA A 448 -17.19 4.77 -29.20
N ILE A 449 -17.16 5.16 -30.49
CA ILE A 449 -15.99 5.80 -31.12
C ILE A 449 -15.61 7.08 -30.36
N ARG A 450 -16.57 7.98 -30.13
CA ARG A 450 -16.35 9.25 -29.43
C ARG A 450 -15.73 9.03 -28.05
N VAL A 451 -16.21 8.05 -27.30
CA VAL A 451 -15.72 7.73 -25.96
C VAL A 451 -14.29 7.20 -26.02
N PHE A 452 -14.00 6.24 -26.88
CA PHE A 452 -12.66 5.66 -26.98
C PHE A 452 -11.63 6.65 -27.52
N ASP A 453 -12.02 7.56 -28.42
CA ASP A 453 -11.17 8.66 -28.87
C ASP A 453 -10.77 9.59 -27.71
N ILE A 454 -11.73 9.95 -26.85
CA ILE A 454 -11.47 10.76 -25.66
C ILE A 454 -10.48 10.04 -24.73
N LEU A 455 -10.65 8.72 -24.54
CA LEU A 455 -9.75 7.94 -23.69
C LEU A 455 -8.32 7.90 -24.27
N GLN A 456 -8.16 7.65 -25.57
CA GLN A 456 -6.85 7.67 -26.22
C GLN A 456 -6.18 9.05 -26.16
N GLN A 457 -6.95 10.14 -26.28
CA GLN A 457 -6.43 11.51 -26.14
C GLN A 457 -5.91 11.83 -24.73
N ASN A 458 -6.33 11.06 -23.73
CA ASN A 458 -5.87 11.16 -22.34
C ASN A 458 -4.88 10.02 -21.99
N ASP A 459 -4.16 9.51 -22.99
CA ASP A 459 -3.13 8.48 -22.85
C ASP A 459 -3.63 7.14 -22.23
N PHE A 460 -4.93 6.87 -22.30
CA PHE A 460 -5.48 5.60 -21.84
C PHE A 460 -5.29 4.49 -22.89
N THR A 461 -4.66 3.38 -22.47
CA THR A 461 -4.47 2.20 -23.30
C THR A 461 -5.76 1.38 -23.37
N LEU A 462 -6.35 1.29 -24.57
CA LEU A 462 -7.51 0.44 -24.82
C LEU A 462 -7.13 -1.04 -24.91
N ASP A 463 -8.06 -1.92 -24.56
CA ASP A 463 -7.95 -3.36 -24.83
C ASP A 463 -7.75 -3.62 -26.33
N ASN A 464 -6.93 -4.62 -26.67
CA ASN A 464 -6.56 -4.95 -28.05
C ASN A 464 -7.77 -5.18 -28.97
N ILE A 465 -8.86 -5.76 -28.46
CA ILE A 465 -10.08 -6.02 -29.24
C ILE A 465 -10.75 -4.69 -29.59
N ILE A 466 -10.87 -3.79 -28.63
CA ILE A 466 -11.48 -2.47 -28.82
C ILE A 466 -10.61 -1.60 -29.72
N ALA A 467 -9.29 -1.61 -29.53
CA ALA A 467 -8.35 -0.90 -30.40
C ALA A 467 -8.48 -1.37 -31.87
N ALA A 468 -8.49 -2.69 -32.10
CA ALA A 468 -8.63 -3.26 -33.44
C ALA A 468 -10.03 -3.05 -34.03
N TRP A 469 -11.08 -2.97 -33.21
CA TRP A 469 -12.40 -2.57 -33.68
C TRP A 469 -12.40 -1.10 -34.11
N LEU A 470 -11.85 -0.20 -33.29
CA LEU A 470 -11.80 1.23 -33.55
C LEU A 470 -11.02 1.57 -34.84
N GLU A 471 -9.93 0.85 -35.12
CA GLU A 471 -9.18 0.98 -36.38
C GLU A 471 -9.98 0.55 -37.62
N ARG A 472 -10.95 -0.36 -37.49
CA ARG A 472 -11.77 -0.85 -38.61
C ARG A 472 -12.98 0.02 -38.92
N VAL A 473 -13.50 0.72 -37.91
CA VAL A 473 -14.69 1.58 -38.05
C VAL A 473 -14.35 3.04 -38.33
N ARG A 474 -13.07 3.42 -38.17
CA ARG A 474 -12.47 4.64 -38.72
C ARG A 474 -12.17 4.45 -40.21
#